data_AF-A0A7C0WCJ5-F1
#
_entry.id   AF-A0A7C0WCJ5-F1
#
_cell.length_a   1.000
_cell.length_b   1.000
_cell.length_c   1.000
_cell.angle_alpha   90.00
_cell.angle_beta   90.00
_cell.angle_gamma   90.00
#
_symmetry.space_group_name_H-M   'P 1'
#
loop_
_entity.id
_entity.type
_entity.pdbx_description
1 polymer ?
#
loop_
_entity_poly.entity_id
_entity_poly.type
_entity_poly.pdbx_seq_one_letter_code
_entity_poly.pdbx_strand_id
1 'polypeptide(L)'
;MNLGSDFKLPKEDWKQLANCIEEILTEQQSIFEYPKKIRTLAEQYAKRIIRKQASMIAPEKASPPEYATVDLNSINNESPRTVGAEYIIYETIKLLELDKKLVELGLKSVDIAAVIGVLCGRMIVPGSERSTHYWLQNISALGELLDFDFSLVTLDRFYKASDHLLKRKEKIEDR
;
A
#
# COMPACT_ATOMS: atom_id res chain seq x y z
N MET A 1 -14.68 -14.21 8.55
CA MET A 1 -13.85 -13.19 7.86
C MET A 1 -14.76 -12.40 6.93
N ASN A 2 -14.90 -11.08 7.13
CA ASN A 2 -15.67 -10.21 6.22
C ASN A 2 -14.71 -9.57 5.20
N LEU A 3 -14.73 -10.07 3.97
CA LEU A 3 -13.86 -9.65 2.85
C LEU A 3 -14.28 -8.32 2.16
N GLY A 4 -15.05 -7.46 2.86
CA GLY A 4 -15.58 -6.21 2.32
C GLY A 4 -16.95 -6.39 1.66
N SER A 5 -17.85 -5.43 1.90
CA SER A 5 -19.30 -5.59 1.77
C SER A 5 -19.87 -5.49 0.35
N ASP A 6 -19.09 -5.74 -0.69
CA ASP A 6 -19.55 -5.73 -2.10
C ASP A 6 -18.93 -6.88 -2.89
N PHE A 7 -19.39 -8.10 -2.61
CA PHE A 7 -18.95 -9.30 -3.33
C PHE A 7 -19.68 -9.41 -4.67
N LYS A 8 -19.16 -8.75 -5.70
CA LYS A 8 -19.70 -8.77 -7.07
C LYS A 8 -19.37 -10.07 -7.84
N LEU A 9 -19.44 -11.23 -7.16
CA LEU A 9 -19.26 -12.54 -7.79
C LEU A 9 -20.45 -13.45 -7.42
N PRO A 10 -21.06 -14.15 -8.41
CA PRO A 10 -22.05 -15.18 -8.13
C PRO A 10 -21.53 -16.21 -7.13
N LYS A 11 -22.41 -16.71 -6.26
CA LYS A 11 -22.03 -17.72 -5.24
C LYS A 11 -21.41 -18.99 -5.83
N GLU A 12 -21.76 -19.31 -7.07
CA GLU A 12 -21.25 -20.44 -7.83
C GLU A 12 -19.72 -20.35 -8.05
N ASP A 13 -19.19 -19.14 -8.24
CA ASP A 13 -17.78 -18.90 -8.53
C ASP A 13 -16.91 -18.82 -7.26
N TRP A 14 -17.51 -18.83 -6.06
CA TRP A 14 -16.78 -18.64 -4.80
C TRP A 14 -15.78 -19.77 -4.54
N LYS A 15 -16.15 -21.01 -4.88
CA LYS A 15 -15.27 -22.16 -4.73
C LYS A 15 -14.07 -22.07 -5.67
N GLN A 16 -14.30 -21.65 -6.91
CA GLN A 16 -13.22 -21.46 -7.89
C GLN A 16 -12.26 -20.35 -7.45
N LEU A 17 -12.80 -19.24 -6.92
CA LEU A 17 -11.99 -18.15 -6.39
C LEU A 17 -11.17 -18.60 -5.17
N ALA A 18 -11.78 -19.33 -4.23
CA ALA A 18 -11.09 -19.81 -3.04
C ALA A 18 -9.93 -20.76 -3.40
N ASN A 19 -10.17 -21.72 -4.30
CA ASN A 19 -9.13 -22.62 -4.80
C ASN A 19 -7.99 -21.85 -5.47
N CYS A 20 -8.32 -20.89 -6.33
CA CYS A 20 -7.31 -20.07 -7.02
C CYS A 20 -6.48 -19.23 -6.03
N ILE A 21 -7.09 -18.70 -4.97
CA ILE A 21 -6.35 -17.99 -3.91
C ILE A 21 -5.41 -18.96 -3.17
N GLU A 22 -5.89 -20.15 -2.80
CA GLU A 22 -5.09 -21.16 -2.10
C GLU A 22 -3.90 -21.63 -2.93
N GLU A 23 -4.11 -21.90 -4.21
CA GLU A 23 -3.04 -22.25 -5.15
C GLU A 23 -1.97 -21.15 -5.27
N ILE A 24 -2.37 -19.88 -5.34
CA ILE A 24 -1.44 -18.75 -5.34
C ILE A 24 -0.65 -18.69 -4.02
N LEU A 25 -1.31 -18.87 -2.88
CA LEU A 25 -0.66 -18.81 -1.56
C LEU A 25 0.30 -19.98 -1.28
N THR A 26 0.06 -21.13 -1.92
CA THR A 26 0.84 -22.37 -1.74
C THR A 26 1.84 -22.62 -2.86
N GLU A 27 1.93 -21.71 -3.85
CA GLU A 27 2.72 -21.86 -5.08
C GLU A 27 2.42 -23.16 -5.85
N GLN A 28 1.21 -23.71 -5.71
CA GLN A 28 0.79 -24.90 -6.43
C GLN A 28 0.51 -24.58 -7.90
N GLN A 29 1.08 -25.39 -8.81
CA GLN A 29 0.75 -25.29 -10.22
C GLN A 29 -0.68 -25.77 -10.46
N SER A 30 -1.53 -24.87 -10.94
CA SER A 30 -2.89 -25.25 -11.31
C SER A 30 -2.89 -26.21 -12.48
N ILE A 31 -3.66 -27.29 -12.35
CA ILE A 31 -3.99 -28.21 -13.43
C ILE A 31 -5.12 -27.62 -14.31
N PHE A 32 -5.88 -26.65 -13.79
CA PHE A 32 -7.07 -26.08 -14.43
C PHE A 32 -6.90 -24.59 -14.76
N GLU A 33 -7.41 -24.15 -15.91
CA GLU A 33 -7.43 -22.73 -16.25
C GLU A 33 -8.62 -22.03 -15.58
N TYR A 34 -8.33 -20.99 -14.78
CA TYR A 34 -9.35 -20.13 -14.20
C TYR A 34 -9.74 -19.00 -15.15
N PRO A 35 -11.02 -18.58 -15.17
CA PRO A 35 -11.44 -17.37 -15.85
C PRO A 35 -10.61 -16.16 -15.41
N LYS A 36 -10.21 -15.30 -16.37
CA LYS A 36 -9.37 -14.11 -16.10
C LYS A 36 -9.90 -13.25 -14.95
N LYS A 37 -11.22 -13.05 -14.87
CA LYS A 37 -11.85 -12.27 -13.79
C LYS A 37 -11.61 -12.88 -12.40
N ILE A 38 -11.70 -14.20 -12.29
CA ILE A 38 -11.45 -14.93 -11.04
C ILE A 38 -9.98 -14.86 -10.68
N ARG A 39 -9.09 -15.11 -11.64
CA ARG A 39 -7.64 -15.04 -11.42
C ARG A 39 -7.17 -13.66 -10.97
N THR A 40 -7.63 -12.58 -11.62
CA THR A 40 -7.28 -11.21 -11.22
C THR A 40 -7.77 -10.89 -9.81
N LEU A 41 -8.98 -11.32 -9.44
CA LEU A 41 -9.49 -11.16 -8.08
C LEU A 41 -8.70 -12.01 -7.07
N ALA A 42 -8.36 -13.25 -7.43
CA ALA A 42 -7.57 -14.15 -6.60
C ALA A 42 -6.19 -13.54 -6.31
N GLU A 43 -5.50 -13.03 -7.33
CA GLU A 43 -4.21 -12.33 -7.20
C GLU A 43 -4.34 -11.10 -6.29
N GLN A 44 -5.41 -10.30 -6.42
CA GLN A 44 -5.64 -9.16 -5.55
C GLN A 44 -5.86 -9.56 -4.08
N TYR A 45 -6.65 -10.62 -3.83
CA TYR A 45 -6.91 -11.09 -2.47
C TYR A 45 -5.70 -11.79 -1.85
N ALA A 46 -4.98 -12.62 -2.61
CA ALA A 46 -3.75 -13.26 -2.17
C ALA A 46 -2.72 -12.23 -1.74
N LYS A 47 -2.48 -11.18 -2.55
CA LYS A 47 -1.59 -10.06 -2.18
C LYS A 47 -2.00 -9.37 -0.88
N ARG A 48 -3.31 -9.17 -0.66
CA ARG A 48 -3.82 -8.60 0.60
C ARG A 48 -3.58 -9.52 1.80
N ILE A 49 -3.74 -10.83 1.62
CA ILE A 49 -3.48 -11.83 2.68
C ILE A 49 -2.00 -11.86 3.03
N ILE A 50 -1.11 -11.96 2.04
CA ILE A 50 0.35 -11.97 2.21
C ILE A 50 0.80 -10.70 2.94
N ARG A 51 0.34 -9.51 2.50
CA ARG A 51 0.67 -8.23 3.14
C ARG A 51 0.23 -8.20 4.61
N LYS A 52 -0.94 -8.76 4.92
CA LYS A 52 -1.44 -8.83 6.30
C LYS A 52 -0.68 -9.83 7.17
N GLN A 53 -0.18 -10.93 6.60
CA GLN A 53 0.66 -11.89 7.32
C GLN A 53 2.05 -11.30 7.60
N ALA A 54 2.63 -10.57 6.65
CA ALA A 54 3.91 -9.90 6.83
C ALA A 54 3.88 -8.88 7.99
N SER A 55 2.78 -8.14 8.17
CA SER A 55 2.65 -7.18 9.27
C SER A 55 2.38 -7.80 10.65
N MET A 56 2.06 -9.10 10.72
CA MET A 56 1.88 -9.83 11.99
C MET A 56 3.19 -10.31 12.60
N ILE A 57 4.30 -10.25 11.85
CA ILE A 57 5.63 -10.56 12.37
C ILE A 57 6.07 -9.36 13.22
N ALA A 58 5.74 -9.42 14.52
CA ALA A 58 6.25 -8.45 15.49
C ALA A 58 7.79 -8.53 15.51
N PRO A 59 8.50 -7.41 15.75
CA PRO A 59 9.94 -7.45 15.91
C PRO A 59 10.26 -8.34 17.13
N GLU A 60 10.73 -9.56 16.86
CA GLU A 60 11.25 -10.44 17.89
C GLU A 60 12.45 -9.76 18.57
N LYS A 61 12.57 -9.97 19.88
CA LYS A 61 13.76 -9.55 20.63
C LYS A 61 15.00 -10.09 19.91
N ALA A 62 16.01 -9.24 19.76
CA ALA A 62 17.28 -9.54 19.11
C ALA A 62 17.86 -10.89 19.60
N SER A 63 17.53 -11.95 18.86
CA SER A 63 18.23 -13.21 18.91
C SER A 63 19.61 -13.01 18.27
N PRO A 64 20.61 -13.82 18.65
CA PRO A 64 21.86 -13.84 17.92
C PRO A 64 21.58 -14.11 16.43
N PRO A 65 22.31 -13.46 15.50
CA PRO A 65 22.03 -13.59 14.07
C PRO A 65 22.17 -15.06 13.64
N GLU A 66 21.06 -15.64 13.21
CA GLU A 66 21.01 -16.97 12.62
C GLU A 66 21.18 -16.82 11.10
N TYR A 67 22.34 -17.24 10.59
CA TYR A 67 22.62 -17.18 9.15
C TYR A 67 22.21 -18.49 8.50
N ALA A 68 21.39 -18.40 7.45
CA ALA A 68 21.03 -19.52 6.58
C ALA A 68 21.54 -19.26 5.16
N THR A 69 22.00 -20.31 4.49
CA THR A 69 22.30 -20.24 3.05
C THR A 69 21.00 -20.34 2.27
N VAL A 70 20.74 -19.35 1.43
CA VAL A 70 19.58 -19.31 0.53
C VAL A 70 20.05 -19.37 -0.92
N ASP A 71 19.33 -20.10 -1.77
CA ASP A 71 19.54 -20.03 -3.22
C ASP A 71 18.87 -18.74 -3.74
N LEU A 72 19.68 -17.82 -4.26
CA LEU A 72 19.15 -16.56 -4.80
C LEU A 72 18.23 -16.78 -6.00
N ASN A 73 18.38 -17.90 -6.72
CA ASN A 73 17.53 -18.24 -7.86
C ASN A 73 16.15 -18.77 -7.45
N SER A 74 15.99 -19.18 -6.18
CA SER A 74 14.69 -19.59 -5.65
C SER A 74 13.91 -18.45 -5.00
N ILE A 75 14.50 -17.25 -4.89
CA ILE A 75 13.83 -16.10 -4.26
C ILE A 75 12.84 -15.50 -5.25
N ASN A 76 11.56 -15.59 -4.90
CA ASN A 76 10.50 -14.87 -5.58
C ASN A 76 10.15 -13.60 -4.78
N ASN A 77 10.10 -12.44 -5.44
CA ASN A 77 9.80 -11.17 -4.77
C ASN A 77 8.45 -10.64 -5.25
N GLU A 78 7.47 -10.62 -4.36
CA GLU A 78 6.15 -10.08 -4.65
C GLU A 78 6.14 -8.56 -4.48
N SER A 79 6.04 -7.84 -5.59
CA SER A 79 5.89 -6.37 -5.61
C SER A 79 7.09 -5.62 -5.01
N PRO A 80 8.29 -5.71 -5.61
CA PRO A 80 9.45 -4.91 -5.19
C PRO A 80 9.15 -3.41 -5.28
N ARG A 81 9.41 -2.68 -4.19
CA ARG A 81 9.15 -1.24 -4.07
C ARG A 81 10.38 -0.47 -3.61
N THR A 82 10.44 0.82 -3.93
CA THR A 82 11.51 1.74 -3.52
C THR A 82 11.23 2.36 -2.15
N VAL A 83 12.24 2.46 -1.27
CA VAL A 83 12.07 3.01 0.10
C VAL A 83 13.16 4.03 0.49
N GLY A 84 13.96 4.50 -0.46
CA GLY A 84 15.10 5.38 -0.16
C GLY A 84 14.68 6.82 0.12
N ALA A 85 14.32 7.54 -0.94
CA ALA A 85 13.90 8.94 -0.82
C ALA A 85 12.58 9.08 -0.06
N GLU A 86 11.70 8.07 -0.17
CA GLU A 86 10.45 7.96 0.58
C GLU A 86 10.68 8.06 2.08
N TYR A 87 11.65 7.31 2.60
CA TYR A 87 11.96 7.28 4.03
C TYR A 87 12.48 8.63 4.52
N ILE A 88 13.39 9.26 3.78
CA ILE A 88 13.96 10.56 4.16
C ILE A 88 12.87 11.63 4.25
N ILE A 89 11.97 11.68 3.27
CA ILE A 89 10.88 12.65 3.27
C ILE A 89 9.88 12.34 4.38
N TYR A 90 9.53 11.07 4.59
CA TYR A 90 8.62 10.68 5.66
C TYR A 90 9.16 11.05 7.05
N GLU A 91 10.44 10.79 7.33
CA GLU A 91 11.08 11.20 8.58
C GLU A 91 11.17 12.72 8.70
N THR A 92 11.36 13.44 7.60
CA THR A 92 11.32 14.92 7.60
C THR A 92 9.92 15.44 7.96
N ILE A 93 8.87 14.81 7.44
CA ILE A 93 7.47 15.16 7.77
C ILE A 93 7.20 14.96 9.27
N LYS A 94 7.66 13.85 9.85
CA LYS A 94 7.55 13.61 11.30
C LYS A 94 8.35 14.61 12.13
N LEU A 95 9.58 14.93 11.69
CA LEU A 95 10.45 15.90 12.37
C LEU A 95 9.80 17.29 12.42
N LEU A 96 9.11 17.68 11.35
CA LEU A 96 8.34 18.92 11.26
C LEU A 96 6.96 18.83 11.91
N GLU A 97 6.58 17.66 12.42
CA GLU A 97 5.27 17.35 12.98
C GLU A 97 4.10 17.70 12.05
N LEU A 98 4.35 17.72 10.73
CA LEU A 98 3.36 18.12 9.73
C LEU A 98 2.19 17.12 9.70
N ASP A 99 2.46 15.84 9.88
CA ASP A 99 1.44 14.79 10.02
C ASP A 99 0.50 15.07 11.20
N LYS A 100 1.04 15.44 12.37
CA LYS A 100 0.25 15.81 13.56
C LYS A 100 -0.55 17.08 13.30
N LYS A 101 0.07 18.10 12.70
CA LYS A 101 -0.61 19.36 12.36
C LYS A 101 -1.80 19.12 11.41
N LEU A 102 -1.67 18.22 10.44
CA LEU A 102 -2.77 17.86 9.55
C LEU A 102 -3.92 17.16 10.28
N VAL A 103 -3.63 16.33 11.30
CA VAL A 103 -4.65 15.75 12.18
C VAL A 103 -5.38 16.85 12.97
N GLU A 104 -4.63 17.77 13.58
CA GLU A 104 -5.20 18.91 14.34
C GLU A 104 -6.11 19.80 13.48
N LEU A 105 -5.77 19.95 12.21
CA LEU A 105 -6.56 20.69 11.23
C LEU A 105 -7.78 19.92 10.69
N GLY A 106 -8.06 18.74 11.26
CA GLY A 106 -9.25 17.94 11.03
C GLY A 106 -9.24 17.12 9.75
N LEU A 107 -8.07 16.81 9.17
CA LEU A 107 -8.00 15.90 8.03
C LEU A 107 -8.17 14.45 8.52
N LYS A 108 -8.87 13.64 7.71
CA LYS A 108 -9.03 12.20 7.97
C LYS A 108 -7.76 11.47 7.55
N SER A 109 -7.48 10.30 8.14
CA SER A 109 -6.30 9.48 7.83
C SER A 109 -6.06 9.27 6.33
N VAL A 110 -7.13 8.97 5.57
CA VAL A 110 -7.05 8.78 4.11
C VAL A 110 -6.66 10.07 3.38
N ASP A 111 -7.12 11.23 3.84
CA ASP A 111 -6.80 12.52 3.22
C ASP A 111 -5.36 12.94 3.60
N ILE A 112 -4.92 12.65 4.82
CA ILE A 112 -3.53 12.84 5.26
C ILE A 112 -2.59 11.97 4.41
N ALA A 113 -2.90 10.68 4.22
CA ALA A 113 -2.12 9.79 3.38
C ALA A 113 -2.05 10.30 1.93
N ALA A 114 -3.15 10.79 1.37
CA ALA A 114 -3.16 11.41 0.03
C ALA A 114 -2.29 12.68 -0.03
N VAL A 115 -2.37 13.54 0.98
CA VAL A 115 -1.55 14.76 1.08
C VAL A 115 -0.06 14.43 1.17
N ILE A 116 0.33 13.52 2.07
CA ILE A 116 1.72 13.06 2.20
C ILE A 116 2.18 12.39 0.90
N GLY A 117 1.33 11.57 0.29
CA GLY A 117 1.62 10.92 -0.99
C GLY A 117 1.87 11.92 -2.12
N VAL A 118 1.07 12.99 -2.22
CA VAL A 118 1.30 14.08 -3.18
C VAL A 118 2.60 14.82 -2.87
N LEU A 119 2.87 15.15 -1.61
CA LEU A 119 4.10 15.84 -1.22
C LEU A 119 5.34 15.02 -1.62
N CYS A 120 5.38 13.74 -1.25
CA CYS A 120 6.45 12.82 -1.62
C CYS A 120 6.57 12.68 -3.14
N GLY A 121 5.45 12.52 -3.86
CA GLY A 121 5.44 12.43 -5.31
C GLY A 121 6.05 13.68 -5.98
N ARG A 122 5.71 14.87 -5.48
CA ARG A 122 6.26 16.14 -5.98
C ARG A 122 7.76 16.30 -5.71
N MET A 123 8.27 15.71 -4.64
CA MET A 123 9.70 15.78 -4.27
C MET A 123 10.57 14.71 -4.96
N ILE A 124 10.02 13.51 -5.19
CA ILE A 124 10.78 12.35 -5.68
C ILE A 124 10.59 12.15 -7.19
N VAL A 125 9.34 12.08 -7.65
CA VAL A 125 8.97 11.77 -9.05
C VAL A 125 7.94 12.79 -9.53
N PRO A 126 8.35 14.06 -9.76
CA PRO A 126 7.43 15.13 -10.06
C PRO A 126 6.64 14.83 -11.34
N GLY A 127 5.31 14.93 -11.23
CA GLY A 127 4.37 14.63 -12.30
C GLY A 127 2.95 15.01 -11.93
N SER A 128 1.98 14.50 -12.68
CA SER A 128 0.56 14.69 -12.36
C SER A 128 0.14 13.90 -11.11
N GLU A 129 -0.98 14.27 -10.51
CA GLU A 129 -1.61 13.51 -9.41
C GLU A 129 -1.91 12.07 -9.85
N ARG A 130 -2.27 11.88 -11.13
CA ARG A 130 -2.45 10.55 -11.72
C ARG A 130 -1.15 9.75 -11.77
N SER A 131 -0.05 10.38 -12.18
CA SER A 131 1.27 9.75 -12.17
C SER A 131 1.71 9.39 -10.74
N THR A 132 1.46 10.30 -9.79
CA THR A 132 1.78 10.10 -8.37
C THR A 132 0.96 8.95 -7.78
N HIS A 133 -0.35 8.90 -8.09
CA HIS A 133 -1.23 7.80 -7.68
C HIS A 133 -0.73 6.45 -8.20
N TYR A 134 -0.36 6.37 -9.47
CA TYR A 134 0.24 5.17 -10.05
C TYR A 134 1.55 4.78 -9.36
N TRP A 135 2.44 5.76 -9.14
CA TRP A 135 3.74 5.54 -8.48
C TRP A 135 3.57 4.99 -7.05
N LEU A 136 2.65 5.56 -6.27
CA LEU A 136 2.33 5.09 -4.90
C LEU A 136 1.76 3.67 -4.87
N GLN A 137 1.00 3.29 -5.89
CA GLN A 137 0.39 1.96 -5.96
C GLN A 137 1.37 0.87 -6.38
N ASN A 138 2.34 1.19 -7.25
CA ASN A 138 3.10 0.18 -7.98
C ASN A 138 4.62 0.23 -7.79
N ILE A 139 5.18 1.36 -7.34
CA ILE A 139 6.63 1.59 -7.32
C ILE A 139 7.10 1.95 -5.92
N SER A 140 6.41 2.86 -5.25
CA SER A 140 6.83 3.40 -3.95
C SER A 140 6.47 2.50 -2.77
N ALA A 141 7.37 2.40 -1.79
CA ALA A 141 7.12 1.77 -0.50
C ALA A 141 6.56 2.75 0.56
N LEU A 142 6.12 3.95 0.14
CA LEU A 142 5.59 4.95 1.07
C LEU A 142 4.34 4.44 1.81
N GLY A 143 3.56 3.56 1.20
CA GLY A 143 2.40 2.95 1.84
C GLY A 143 2.79 2.10 3.06
N GLU A 144 3.89 1.35 2.97
CA GLU A 144 4.44 0.55 4.05
C GLU A 144 4.95 1.45 5.20
N LEU A 145 5.61 2.56 4.88
CA LEU A 145 6.06 3.54 5.88
C LEU A 145 4.90 4.20 6.64
N LEU A 146 3.79 4.45 5.94
CA LEU A 146 2.59 5.07 6.51
C LEU A 146 1.63 4.06 7.15
N ASP A 147 1.92 2.76 7.08
CA ASP A 147 0.95 1.68 7.36
C ASP A 147 -0.40 1.91 6.66
N PHE A 148 -0.33 2.24 5.37
CA PHE A 148 -1.47 2.65 4.57
C PHE A 148 -1.48 2.01 3.18
N ASP A 149 -2.65 1.57 2.72
CA ASP A 149 -2.81 0.98 1.40
C ASP A 149 -3.35 1.98 0.36
N PHE A 150 -2.46 2.51 -0.46
CA PHE A 150 -2.80 3.41 -1.56
C PHE A 150 -3.65 2.76 -2.66
N SER A 151 -3.77 1.43 -2.69
CA SER A 151 -4.72 0.75 -3.60
C SER A 151 -6.18 1.09 -3.26
N LEU A 152 -6.46 1.49 -2.02
CA LEU A 152 -7.80 1.83 -1.52
C LEU A 152 -8.19 3.29 -1.76
N VAL A 153 -7.27 4.12 -2.24
CA VAL A 153 -7.50 5.56 -2.44
C VAL A 153 -7.87 5.85 -3.88
N THR A 154 -8.97 6.59 -4.06
CA THR A 154 -9.41 7.05 -5.37
C THR A 154 -8.55 8.20 -5.87
N LEU A 155 -8.36 8.27 -7.18
CA LEU A 155 -7.61 9.37 -7.81
C LEU A 155 -8.18 10.76 -7.47
N ASP A 156 -9.50 10.88 -7.29
CA ASP A 156 -10.18 12.13 -6.88
C ASP A 156 -9.62 12.71 -5.57
N ARG A 157 -9.21 11.87 -4.61
CA ARG A 157 -8.62 12.35 -3.36
C ARG A 157 -7.25 12.98 -3.55
N PHE A 158 -6.48 12.52 -4.55
CA PHE A 158 -5.20 13.14 -4.89
C PHE A 158 -5.39 14.53 -5.50
N TYR A 159 -6.41 14.72 -6.34
CA TYR A 159 -6.75 16.05 -6.86
C TYR A 159 -7.18 17.03 -5.76
N LYS A 160 -7.86 16.54 -4.72
CA LYS A 160 -8.30 17.34 -3.58
C LYS A 160 -7.23 17.57 -2.51
N ALA A 161 -6.09 16.87 -2.59
CA ALA A 161 -5.01 17.01 -1.61
C ALA A 161 -4.48 18.45 -1.54
N SER A 162 -4.22 19.06 -2.70
CA SER A 162 -3.78 20.45 -2.80
C SER A 162 -4.84 21.43 -2.27
N ASP A 163 -6.13 21.18 -2.54
CA ASP A 163 -7.22 22.01 -2.01
C ASP A 163 -7.26 21.95 -0.47
N HIS A 164 -7.00 20.78 0.13
CA HIS A 164 -6.95 20.64 1.57
C HIS A 164 -5.81 21.43 2.21
N LEU A 165 -4.65 21.46 1.57
CA LEU A 165 -3.50 22.27 1.99
C LEU A 165 -3.79 23.76 1.83
N LEU A 166 -4.25 24.18 0.64
CA LEU A 166 -4.46 25.58 0.32
C LEU A 166 -5.49 26.25 1.23
N LYS A 167 -6.60 25.56 1.53
CA LYS A 167 -7.64 26.06 2.46
C LYS A 167 -7.13 26.32 3.87
N ARG A 168 -6.00 25.73 4.25
CA ARG A 168 -5.42 25.80 5.60
C ARG A 168 -4.00 26.37 5.60
N LYS A 169 -3.58 26.97 4.48
CA LYS A 169 -2.21 27.42 4.23
C LYS A 169 -1.64 28.22 5.40
N GLU A 170 -2.35 29.28 5.82
CA GLU A 170 -1.89 30.15 6.90
C GLU A 170 -1.60 29.37 8.20
N LYS A 171 -2.47 28.42 8.56
CA LYS A 171 -2.29 27.62 9.78
C LYS A 171 -1.18 26.58 9.66
N ILE A 172 -0.82 26.17 8.44
CA ILE A 172 0.28 25.23 8.17
C ILE A 172 1.62 25.99 8.18
N GLU A 173 1.64 27.22 7.69
CA GLU A 173 2.83 28.07 7.65
C GLU A 173 3.09 28.80 8.98
N ASP A 174 2.09 28.85 9.87
CA ASP A 174 2.23 29.40 11.22
C ASP A 174 3.00 28.44 12.14
N ARG A 175 3.96 29.00 12.87
CA ARG A 175 5.07 28.28 13.53
C ARG A 175 4.72 27.81 14.94
#